data_AF-A0AAD6AIG7-F1
#
_entry.id   AF-A0AAD6AIG7-F1
#
_cell.length_a   1.000
_cell.length_b   1.000
_cell.length_c   1.000
_cell.angle_alpha   90.00
_cell.angle_beta   90.00
_cell.angle_gamma   90.00
#
_symmetry.space_group_name_H-M   'P 1'
#
loop_
_entity.id
_entity.type
_entity.pdbx_description
1 polymer ?
#
loop_
_entity_poly.entity_id
_entity_poly.type
_entity_poly.pdbx_seq_one_letter_code
_entity_poly.pdbx_strand_id
1 'polypeptide(L)'
;MCNNECDANTEELAHPPKLMFDIEGRNPTTFWQSTSWQKYPKALLVNITLSWNKTIELTDDIVLTFESGRPEQMVLEKSLDYGRTWQPYQFYATDCLDAFTMEPKTVQDLTQHTLLDIICTEDYSRGYVWKYDKTVRFEIKDRFALFAGPRLHNMASLYGQLDTTKNLRDFFTITDLRIRLLRPATGATMVDEDKLTRYFYAISDIKVHGRPEEWTESRDMRRKATSDMKILSCKCNLHANSCVFDKEKLGCECEHNTTGPDCGRCKKSYQGRAWSSGSYLPIPKGTANICIPNNIGPVIAPQVALSTAPSVHVANSKRARVCDNELLRCQNGGVCVNNVRCSCPSDYSGLLCEKSRCEAELGGCQGPDSGAALPPPPLRLLLLLLGSALLGGASAL
;
A
#
# COMPACT_ATOMS: atom_id res chain seq x y z
N MET A 1 -42.23 5.82 21.89
CA MET A 1 -42.50 6.84 20.86
C MET A 1 -41.24 7.00 20.01
N CYS A 2 -41.30 6.65 18.74
CA CYS A 2 -40.24 6.94 17.76
C CYS A 2 -40.65 8.25 17.06
N ASN A 3 -40.43 9.39 17.72
CA ASN A 3 -40.86 10.71 17.22
C ASN A 3 -39.70 11.52 16.61
N ASN A 4 -38.58 10.86 16.27
CA ASN A 4 -37.47 11.55 15.62
C ASN A 4 -37.72 11.51 14.12
N GLU A 5 -38.04 12.67 13.56
CA GLU A 5 -38.25 12.89 12.13
C GLU A 5 -36.93 13.37 11.49
N CYS A 6 -36.70 12.98 10.23
CA CYS A 6 -35.61 13.50 9.41
C CYS A 6 -36.22 14.32 8.28
N ASP A 7 -35.97 15.63 8.27
CA ASP A 7 -36.46 16.55 7.24
C ASP A 7 -35.30 17.36 6.66
N ALA A 8 -35.09 17.22 5.35
CA ALA A 8 -34.01 17.92 4.65
C ALA A 8 -34.23 19.43 4.53
N ASN A 9 -35.47 19.92 4.71
CA ASN A 9 -35.78 21.35 4.65
C ASN A 9 -35.60 22.05 6.00
N THR A 10 -35.50 21.30 7.09
CA THR A 10 -35.35 21.82 8.45
C THR A 10 -33.93 21.55 8.94
N GLU A 11 -33.12 22.59 9.11
CA GLU A 11 -31.68 22.44 9.42
C GLU A 11 -31.40 21.57 10.65
N GLU A 12 -32.23 21.68 11.70
CA GLU A 12 -32.10 20.90 12.95
C GLU A 12 -32.46 19.41 12.80
N LEU A 13 -33.20 19.04 11.75
CA LEU A 13 -33.65 17.67 11.45
C LEU A 13 -32.93 17.07 10.23
N ALA A 14 -32.06 17.84 9.59
CA ALA A 14 -31.36 17.45 8.38
C ALA A 14 -30.08 16.67 8.73
N HIS A 15 -29.87 15.53 8.06
CA HIS A 15 -28.69 14.67 8.23
C HIS A 15 -27.84 14.57 6.95
N PRO A 16 -27.29 15.69 6.43
CA PRO A 16 -26.56 15.71 5.17
C PRO A 16 -25.17 15.05 5.25
N PRO A 17 -24.59 14.61 4.13
CA PRO A 17 -23.28 13.93 4.09
C PRO A 17 -22.11 14.72 4.71
N LYS A 18 -22.19 16.05 4.70
CA LYS A 18 -21.16 16.93 5.30
C LYS A 18 -20.92 16.66 6.79
N LEU A 19 -21.90 16.09 7.49
CA LEU A 19 -21.80 15.77 8.91
C LEU A 19 -20.89 14.56 9.19
N MET A 20 -20.45 13.81 8.18
CA MET A 20 -19.48 12.71 8.36
C MET A 20 -18.03 13.20 8.52
N PHE A 21 -17.78 14.51 8.37
CA PHE A 21 -16.42 15.10 8.38
C PHE A 21 -16.35 16.37 9.24
N ASP A 22 -17.37 16.63 10.04
CA ASP A 22 -17.38 17.82 10.89
C ASP A 22 -16.58 17.60 12.18
N ILE A 23 -16.60 18.58 13.08
CA ILE A 23 -15.79 18.52 14.30
C ILE A 23 -16.41 17.50 15.26
N GLU A 24 -15.68 16.42 15.55
CA GLU A 24 -16.05 15.42 16.55
C GLU A 24 -16.23 16.01 17.96
N GLY A 25 -17.00 15.31 18.79
CA GLY A 25 -17.18 15.66 20.20
C GLY A 25 -18.23 16.74 20.45
N ARG A 26 -19.00 17.12 19.43
CA ARG A 26 -20.22 17.93 19.62
C ARG A 26 -21.25 17.17 20.45
N ASN A 27 -21.98 17.92 21.25
CA ASN A 27 -23.10 17.43 22.02
C ASN A 27 -24.32 18.32 21.72
N PRO A 28 -25.35 17.83 20.99
CA PRO A 28 -25.52 16.46 20.51
C PRO A 28 -24.57 16.08 19.36
N THR A 29 -24.36 14.78 19.16
CA THR A 29 -23.58 14.22 18.06
C THR A 29 -24.27 14.46 16.73
N THR A 30 -23.53 14.99 15.76
CA THR A 30 -23.95 15.15 14.35
C THR A 30 -23.68 13.87 13.57
N PHE A 31 -24.51 13.57 12.58
CA PHE A 31 -24.34 12.38 11.74
C PHE A 31 -25.11 12.52 10.42
N TRP A 32 -24.57 11.91 9.36
CA TRP A 32 -25.33 11.62 8.15
C TRP A 32 -26.27 10.43 8.40
N GLN A 33 -27.42 10.41 7.74
CA GLN A 33 -28.40 9.32 7.84
C GLN A 33 -28.93 8.91 6.46
N SER A 34 -29.10 7.61 6.24
CA SER A 34 -29.79 7.06 5.07
C SER A 34 -31.31 7.12 5.22
N THR A 35 -32.02 6.80 4.14
CA THR A 35 -33.44 6.41 4.27
C THR A 35 -33.57 5.10 5.04
N SER A 36 -34.74 4.88 5.64
CA SER A 36 -35.06 3.61 6.28
C SER A 36 -35.35 2.50 5.27
N TRP A 37 -35.26 1.24 5.70
CA TRP A 37 -35.37 0.05 4.86
C TRP A 37 -36.81 -0.28 4.44
N GLN A 38 -37.60 0.71 4.05
CA GLN A 38 -39.03 0.57 3.71
C GLN A 38 -39.30 -0.34 2.49
N LYS A 39 -38.29 -0.59 1.66
CA LYS A 39 -38.40 -1.42 0.45
C LYS A 39 -38.03 -2.89 0.68
N TYR A 40 -37.93 -3.33 1.94
CA TYR A 40 -37.70 -4.73 2.28
C TYR A 40 -38.69 -5.65 1.54
N PRO A 41 -38.26 -6.80 0.99
CA PRO A 41 -36.95 -7.46 1.14
C PRO A 41 -35.85 -6.98 0.19
N LYS A 42 -36.08 -5.95 -0.64
CA LYS A 42 -35.03 -5.42 -1.52
C LYS A 42 -33.92 -4.78 -0.68
N ALA A 43 -32.68 -5.22 -0.85
CA ALA A 43 -31.52 -4.76 -0.07
C ALA A 43 -31.38 -3.24 -0.03
N LEU A 44 -31.09 -2.69 1.15
CA LEU A 44 -30.75 -1.28 1.36
C LEU A 44 -29.27 -1.06 1.06
N LEU A 45 -28.96 -0.85 -0.21
CA LEU A 45 -27.58 -0.62 -0.67
C LEU A 45 -27.25 0.88 -0.65
N VAL A 46 -26.13 1.25 -0.02
CA VAL A 46 -25.63 2.64 -0.02
C VAL A 46 -24.14 2.67 -0.32
N ASN A 47 -23.73 3.56 -1.22
CA ASN A 47 -22.32 3.78 -1.55
C ASN A 47 -21.91 5.19 -1.11
N ILE A 48 -20.84 5.29 -0.31
CA ILE A 48 -20.22 6.55 0.06
C ILE A 48 -18.85 6.59 -0.59
N THR A 49 -18.60 7.59 -1.44
CA THR A 49 -17.35 7.72 -2.19
C THR A 49 -16.60 8.95 -1.72
N LEU A 50 -15.33 8.77 -1.35
CA LEU A 50 -14.42 9.81 -0.92
C LEU A 50 -13.37 9.98 -2.02
N SER A 51 -13.32 11.16 -2.62
CA SER A 51 -12.47 11.45 -3.78
C SER A 51 -11.55 12.62 -3.47
N TRP A 52 -10.24 12.39 -3.53
CA TRP A 52 -9.24 13.43 -3.23
C TRP A 52 -8.72 14.15 -4.46
N ASN A 53 -9.00 13.63 -5.67
CA ASN A 53 -8.45 14.14 -6.92
C ASN A 53 -6.92 14.34 -6.87
N LYS A 54 -6.25 13.53 -6.03
CA LYS A 54 -4.83 13.53 -5.73
C LYS A 54 -4.46 12.16 -5.19
N THR A 55 -3.25 11.72 -5.46
CA THR A 55 -2.72 10.48 -4.91
C THR A 55 -2.24 10.70 -3.48
N ILE A 56 -2.69 9.84 -2.57
CA ILE A 56 -2.54 9.94 -1.12
C ILE A 56 -1.92 8.65 -0.59
N GLU A 57 -1.04 8.77 0.40
CA GLU A 57 -0.47 7.65 1.15
C GLU A 57 -1.08 7.65 2.56
N LEU A 58 -1.69 6.53 2.92
CA LEU A 58 -2.29 6.34 4.23
C LEU A 58 -1.20 6.04 5.26
N THR A 59 -1.27 6.70 6.41
CA THR A 59 -0.27 6.56 7.49
C THR A 59 -0.88 6.19 8.85
N ASP A 60 -2.20 6.23 8.96
CA ASP A 60 -2.97 5.85 10.13
C ASP A 60 -4.21 5.06 9.69
N ASP A 61 -4.91 4.46 10.64
CA ASP A 61 -6.09 3.65 10.38
C ASP A 61 -7.22 4.48 9.76
N ILE A 62 -8.03 3.82 8.94
CA ILE A 62 -9.32 4.39 8.54
C ILE A 62 -10.34 3.99 9.59
N VAL A 63 -11.04 4.97 10.17
CA VAL A 63 -12.01 4.73 11.24
C VAL A 63 -13.35 5.31 10.82
N LEU A 64 -14.38 4.48 10.84
CA LEU A 64 -15.77 4.85 10.59
C LEU A 64 -16.54 4.74 11.90
N THR A 65 -17.18 5.82 12.33
CA THR A 65 -18.01 5.85 13.54
C THR A 65 -19.48 5.93 13.15
N PHE A 66 -20.25 4.94 13.54
CA PHE A 66 -21.67 4.84 13.23
C PHE A 66 -22.52 5.38 14.38
N GLU A 67 -23.53 6.20 14.08
CA GLU A 67 -24.55 6.53 15.08
C GLU A 67 -25.60 5.43 15.19
N SER A 68 -25.92 4.78 14.06
CA SER A 68 -26.72 3.56 14.01
C SER A 68 -25.92 2.35 14.51
N GLY A 69 -26.54 1.16 14.52
CA GLY A 69 -25.77 -0.08 14.59
C GLY A 69 -24.82 -0.21 13.40
N ARG A 70 -23.68 -0.88 13.62
CA ARG A 70 -22.70 -1.18 12.56
C ARG A 70 -23.29 -2.13 11.52
N PRO A 71 -22.96 -2.00 10.22
CA PRO A 71 -23.50 -2.84 9.17
C PRO A 71 -23.25 -4.33 9.40
N GLU A 72 -24.24 -5.17 9.07
CA GLU A 72 -24.06 -6.63 9.04
C GLU A 72 -23.23 -7.07 7.85
N GLN A 73 -23.24 -6.30 6.76
CA GLN A 73 -22.42 -6.54 5.57
C GLN A 73 -21.97 -5.20 5.00
N MET A 74 -20.67 -5.02 4.86
CA MET A 74 -20.08 -3.88 4.16
C MET A 74 -18.73 -4.22 3.52
N VAL A 75 -18.34 -3.44 2.51
CA VAL A 75 -17.05 -3.58 1.84
C VAL A 75 -16.39 -2.20 1.78
N LEU A 76 -15.12 -2.15 2.19
CA LEU A 76 -14.26 -1.01 1.91
C LEU A 76 -13.51 -1.30 0.61
N GLU A 77 -13.60 -0.39 -0.35
CA GLU A 77 -12.90 -0.47 -1.63
C GLU A 77 -12.01 0.76 -1.81
N LYS A 78 -10.97 0.63 -2.63
CA LYS A 78 -10.08 1.71 -2.99
C LYS A 78 -9.91 1.81 -4.51
N SER A 79 -9.51 2.99 -4.96
CA SER A 79 -9.06 3.25 -6.33
C SER A 79 -7.64 3.81 -6.32
N LEU A 80 -6.90 3.55 -7.40
CA LEU A 80 -5.57 4.09 -7.68
C LEU A 80 -5.57 4.96 -8.96
N ASP A 81 -6.71 5.06 -9.65
CA ASP A 81 -6.83 5.65 -10.98
C ASP A 81 -7.98 6.65 -11.08
N TYR A 82 -8.25 7.37 -9.99
CA TYR A 82 -9.25 8.43 -9.89
C TYR A 82 -10.68 7.93 -10.10
N GLY A 83 -11.00 6.79 -9.48
CA GLY A 83 -12.34 6.20 -9.44
C GLY A 83 -12.74 5.43 -10.70
N ARG A 84 -11.82 5.21 -11.65
CA ARG A 84 -12.10 4.46 -12.89
C ARG A 84 -12.22 2.97 -12.63
N THR A 85 -11.32 2.43 -11.83
CA THR A 85 -11.36 1.05 -11.34
C THR A 85 -11.36 1.03 -9.83
N TRP A 86 -11.97 -0.04 -9.30
CA TRP A 86 -12.19 -0.23 -7.87
C TRP A 86 -11.75 -1.63 -7.51
N GLN A 87 -10.97 -1.73 -6.43
CA GLN A 87 -10.53 -2.99 -5.87
C GLN A 87 -10.97 -3.09 -4.41
N PRO A 88 -11.35 -4.29 -3.92
CA PRO A 88 -11.66 -4.48 -2.52
C PRO A 88 -10.43 -4.22 -1.67
N TYR A 89 -10.65 -3.62 -0.50
CA TYR A 89 -9.61 -3.29 0.47
C TYR A 89 -9.78 -4.13 1.74
N GLN A 90 -11.02 -4.26 2.23
CA GLN A 90 -11.39 -5.18 3.32
C GLN A 90 -12.90 -5.46 3.28
N PHE A 91 -13.29 -6.67 3.66
CA PHE A 91 -14.67 -7.10 3.81
C PHE A 91 -15.06 -7.16 5.29
N TYR A 92 -16.30 -6.82 5.60
CA TYR A 92 -16.85 -6.86 6.96
C TYR A 92 -18.22 -7.52 6.93
N ALA A 93 -18.40 -8.58 7.71
CA ALA A 93 -19.66 -9.31 7.76
C ALA A 93 -19.95 -9.87 9.16
N THR A 94 -21.21 -10.12 9.49
CA THR A 94 -21.56 -10.95 10.66
C THR A 94 -21.15 -12.41 10.48
N ASP A 95 -21.19 -12.89 9.25
CA ASP A 95 -20.76 -14.21 8.80
C ASP A 95 -20.05 -14.05 7.44
N CYS A 96 -18.73 -14.17 7.44
CA CYS A 96 -17.88 -13.97 6.26
C CYS A 96 -18.05 -15.07 5.21
N LEU A 97 -18.35 -16.30 5.64
CA LEU A 97 -18.54 -17.43 4.75
C LEU A 97 -19.85 -17.30 3.99
N ASP A 98 -20.94 -16.94 4.67
CA ASP A 98 -22.24 -16.70 4.03
C ASP A 98 -22.22 -15.46 3.14
N ALA A 99 -21.69 -14.33 3.64
CA ALA A 99 -21.76 -13.05 2.93
C ALA A 99 -20.86 -12.96 1.69
N PHE A 100 -19.64 -13.48 1.80
CA PHE A 100 -18.58 -13.25 0.83
C PHE A 100 -17.81 -14.51 0.44
N THR A 101 -18.20 -15.70 0.93
CA THR A 101 -17.49 -16.97 0.69
C THR A 101 -16.01 -16.90 1.11
N MET A 102 -15.72 -16.20 2.22
CA MET A 102 -14.38 -16.00 2.76
C MET A 102 -14.30 -16.54 4.19
N GLU A 103 -13.17 -17.18 4.52
CA GLU A 103 -12.87 -17.53 5.91
C GLU A 103 -12.67 -16.25 6.74
N PRO A 104 -13.25 -16.16 7.95
CA PRO A 104 -13.05 -15.02 8.82
C PRO A 104 -11.60 -14.96 9.30
N LYS A 105 -10.99 -13.78 9.18
CA LYS A 105 -9.63 -13.49 9.63
C LYS A 105 -9.56 -12.12 10.29
N THR A 106 -8.58 -11.95 11.16
CA THR A 106 -8.20 -10.68 11.77
C THR A 106 -6.85 -10.23 11.22
N VAL A 107 -6.49 -8.95 11.45
CA VAL A 107 -5.17 -8.45 11.03
C VAL A 107 -4.03 -9.11 11.84
N GLN A 108 -4.33 -9.61 13.03
CA GLN A 108 -3.40 -10.38 13.87
C GLN A 108 -3.04 -11.74 13.26
N ASP A 109 -3.87 -12.29 12.38
CA ASP A 109 -3.60 -13.53 11.64
C ASP A 109 -2.70 -13.30 10.41
N LEU A 110 -2.41 -12.04 10.06
CA LEU A 110 -1.54 -11.69 8.96
C LEU A 110 -0.07 -11.80 9.35
N THR A 111 0.76 -12.08 8.35
CA THR A 111 2.22 -12.14 8.47
C THR A 111 2.85 -11.08 7.56
N GLN A 112 4.16 -10.89 7.68
CA GLN A 112 4.89 -10.00 6.76
C GLN A 112 4.71 -10.37 5.28
N HIS A 113 4.52 -11.65 4.97
CA HIS A 113 4.33 -12.14 3.59
C HIS A 113 2.89 -12.01 3.10
N THR A 114 1.91 -12.06 4.01
CA THR A 114 0.47 -11.99 3.70
C THR A 114 -0.14 -10.64 4.04
N LEU A 115 0.68 -9.63 4.35
CA LEU A 115 0.24 -8.29 4.75
C LEU A 115 -0.65 -7.62 3.70
N LEU A 116 -0.47 -7.92 2.42
CA LEU A 116 -1.26 -7.37 1.33
C LEU A 116 -2.58 -8.12 1.08
N ASP A 117 -2.81 -9.22 1.80
CA ASP A 117 -4.02 -10.02 1.64
C ASP A 117 -5.24 -9.21 2.07
N ILE A 118 -6.28 -9.32 1.24
CA ILE A 118 -7.59 -8.76 1.48
C ILE A 118 -8.36 -9.80 2.29
N ILE A 119 -8.80 -9.43 3.49
CA ILE A 119 -9.46 -10.33 4.43
C ILE A 119 -10.93 -9.96 4.60
N CYS A 120 -11.69 -10.89 5.15
CA CYS A 120 -13.00 -10.63 5.73
C CYS A 120 -12.92 -10.77 7.24
N THR A 121 -13.35 -9.75 7.98
CA THR A 121 -13.38 -9.76 9.45
C THR A 121 -14.81 -9.68 9.97
N GLU A 122 -15.06 -10.36 11.09
CA GLU A 122 -16.34 -10.36 11.78
C GLU A 122 -16.33 -9.52 13.07
N ASP A 123 -15.17 -8.98 13.45
CA ASP A 123 -14.96 -8.24 14.71
C ASP A 123 -15.83 -6.99 14.83
N TYR A 124 -16.13 -6.37 13.68
CA TYR A 124 -16.85 -5.10 13.60
C TYR A 124 -18.35 -5.24 13.26
N SER A 125 -18.82 -6.44 12.95
CA SER A 125 -20.22 -6.65 12.49
C SER A 125 -21.04 -7.52 13.43
N ARG A 126 -20.40 -8.39 14.23
CA ARG A 126 -21.11 -9.23 15.22
C ARG A 126 -21.77 -8.37 16.31
N GLY A 127 -23.11 -8.36 16.35
CA GLY A 127 -23.92 -7.50 17.23
C GLY A 127 -23.81 -7.78 18.74
N TYR A 128 -23.36 -8.97 19.15
CA TYR A 128 -23.23 -9.35 20.57
C TYR A 128 -21.94 -8.86 21.22
N VAL A 129 -20.86 -8.72 20.45
CA VAL A 129 -19.54 -8.48 21.02
C VAL A 129 -19.39 -7.01 21.43
N TRP A 130 -20.14 -6.09 20.82
CA TRP A 130 -19.92 -4.67 21.05
C TRP A 130 -21.17 -3.77 20.90
N LYS A 131 -22.21 -4.01 21.71
CA LYS A 131 -23.46 -3.19 21.68
C LYS A 131 -23.22 -1.67 21.81
N TYR A 132 -22.10 -1.26 22.40
CA TYR A 132 -21.71 0.14 22.59
C TYR A 132 -20.56 0.60 21.69
N ASP A 133 -19.88 -0.32 20.99
CA ASP A 133 -18.84 0.08 20.04
C ASP A 133 -19.50 0.41 18.71
N LYS A 134 -19.34 1.67 18.34
CA LYS A 134 -19.87 2.28 17.13
C LYS A 134 -18.86 2.28 15.99
N THR A 135 -17.65 1.79 16.22
CA THR A 135 -16.55 1.94 15.27
C THR A 135 -16.31 0.71 14.39
N VAL A 136 -15.91 0.97 13.15
CA VAL A 136 -15.36 0.01 12.19
C VAL A 136 -14.00 0.54 11.76
N ARG A 137 -12.96 -0.31 11.79
CA ARG A 137 -11.59 0.10 11.45
C ARG A 137 -11.04 -0.67 10.24
N PHE A 138 -10.15 0.00 9.52
CA PHE A 138 -9.18 -0.63 8.63
C PHE A 138 -7.79 -0.39 9.20
N GLU A 139 -7.14 -1.46 9.61
CA GLU A 139 -6.02 -1.45 10.55
C GLU A 139 -4.66 -1.35 9.85
N ILE A 140 -4.29 -0.13 9.50
CA ILE A 140 -3.03 0.21 8.84
C ILE A 140 -1.87 0.15 9.83
N LYS A 141 -2.06 0.65 11.06
CA LYS A 141 -1.04 0.60 12.11
C LYS A 141 -0.66 -0.83 12.48
N ASP A 142 -1.65 -1.72 12.56
CA ASP A 142 -1.41 -3.13 12.87
C ASP A 142 -0.65 -3.82 11.74
N ARG A 143 -0.92 -3.47 10.46
CA ARG A 143 -0.11 -3.92 9.32
C ARG A 143 1.31 -3.37 9.37
N PHE A 144 1.51 -2.10 9.70
CA PHE A 144 2.86 -1.54 9.89
C PHE A 144 3.62 -2.16 11.06
N ALA A 145 2.92 -2.54 12.12
CA ALA A 145 3.51 -3.19 13.29
C ALA A 145 4.17 -4.53 12.95
N LEU A 146 3.75 -5.21 11.88
CA LEU A 146 4.41 -6.43 11.39
C LEU A 146 5.88 -6.22 11.02
N PHE A 147 6.28 -5.00 10.61
CA PHE A 147 7.67 -4.64 10.31
C PHE A 147 8.32 -3.78 11.39
N ALA A 148 7.56 -2.86 11.97
CA ALA A 148 8.05 -1.86 12.92
C ALA A 148 7.97 -2.29 14.39
N GLY A 149 7.35 -3.44 14.66
CA GLY A 149 7.00 -3.90 15.99
C GLY A 149 5.73 -3.23 16.56
N PRO A 150 5.17 -3.77 17.65
CA PRO A 150 3.86 -3.36 18.19
C PRO A 150 3.81 -1.90 18.67
N ARG A 151 4.96 -1.30 19.01
CA ARG A 151 5.07 0.12 19.40
C ARG A 151 5.50 1.04 18.25
N LEU A 152 5.65 0.51 17.04
CA LEU A 152 6.13 1.25 15.87
C LEU A 152 7.49 1.96 16.09
N HIS A 153 8.38 1.41 16.93
CA HIS A 153 9.70 2.00 17.18
C HIS A 153 10.73 1.64 16.11
N ASN A 154 10.61 0.47 15.47
CA ASN A 154 11.54 0.03 14.43
C ASN A 154 11.14 0.57 13.05
N MET A 155 11.04 1.90 12.93
CA MET A 155 10.69 2.58 11.67
C MET A 155 11.72 2.31 10.57
N ALA A 156 12.97 2.05 10.92
CA ALA A 156 14.02 1.70 9.98
C ALA A 156 13.68 0.44 9.16
N SER A 157 13.18 -0.60 9.83
CA SER A 157 12.69 -1.83 9.19
C SER A 157 11.54 -1.54 8.24
N LEU A 158 10.53 -0.79 8.68
CA LEU A 158 9.36 -0.43 7.87
C LEU A 158 9.76 0.37 6.61
N TYR A 159 10.59 1.40 6.75
CA TYR A 159 11.03 2.20 5.60
C TYR A 159 11.86 1.39 4.61
N GLY A 160 12.72 0.48 5.09
CA GLY A 160 13.43 -0.44 4.22
C GLY A 160 12.48 -1.34 3.41
N GLN A 161 11.41 -1.84 4.04
CA GLN A 161 10.41 -2.66 3.37
C GLN A 161 9.54 -1.84 2.39
N LEU A 162 9.19 -0.60 2.73
CA LEU A 162 8.43 0.29 1.84
C LEU A 162 9.19 0.62 0.55
N ASP A 163 10.52 0.70 0.61
CA ASP A 163 11.37 0.95 -0.57
C ASP A 163 11.64 -0.30 -1.40
N THR A 164 11.80 -1.46 -0.76
CA THR A 164 12.31 -2.68 -1.42
C THR A 164 11.23 -3.68 -1.79
N THR A 165 10.10 -3.68 -1.09
CA THR A 165 9.03 -4.65 -1.29
C THR A 165 8.03 -4.14 -2.32
N LYS A 166 7.90 -4.89 -3.41
CA LYS A 166 6.96 -4.58 -4.50
C LYS A 166 5.53 -4.44 -3.96
N ASN A 167 4.80 -3.47 -4.48
CA ASN A 167 3.38 -3.19 -4.19
C ASN A 167 3.05 -2.79 -2.73
N LEU A 168 3.97 -2.87 -1.78
CA LEU A 168 3.68 -2.52 -0.38
C LEU A 168 3.27 -1.05 -0.24
N ARG A 169 4.03 -0.15 -0.86
CA ARG A 169 3.71 1.28 -0.88
C ARG A 169 2.38 1.57 -1.60
N ASP A 170 2.13 0.89 -2.71
CA ASP A 170 0.90 1.07 -3.49
C ASP A 170 -0.34 0.51 -2.77
N PHE A 171 -0.15 -0.46 -1.86
CA PHE A 171 -1.23 -0.95 -1.00
C PHE A 171 -1.77 0.12 -0.05
N PHE A 172 -0.91 1.01 0.46
CA PHE A 172 -1.33 2.16 1.28
C PHE A 172 -1.57 3.43 0.46
N THR A 173 -1.41 3.35 -0.86
CA THR A 173 -1.73 4.44 -1.78
C THR A 173 -3.21 4.37 -2.18
N ILE A 174 -3.88 5.52 -2.27
CA ILE A 174 -5.25 5.70 -2.75
C ILE A 174 -5.41 7.01 -3.55
N THR A 175 -6.38 7.04 -4.46
CA THR A 175 -6.95 8.28 -5.02
C THR A 175 -8.38 8.49 -4.55
N ASP A 176 -9.08 7.40 -4.27
CA ASP A 176 -10.48 7.37 -3.83
C ASP A 176 -10.72 6.16 -2.91
N LEU A 177 -11.67 6.32 -1.99
CA LEU A 177 -12.22 5.24 -1.16
C LEU A 177 -13.73 5.12 -1.43
N ARG A 178 -14.25 3.90 -1.39
CA ARG A 178 -15.68 3.65 -1.48
C ARG A 178 -16.11 2.69 -0.38
N ILE A 179 -17.02 3.17 0.45
CA ILE A 179 -17.68 2.39 1.49
C ILE A 179 -18.99 1.89 0.88
N ARG A 180 -19.11 0.57 0.71
CA ARG A 180 -20.31 -0.09 0.20
C ARG A 180 -21.04 -0.74 1.36
N LEU A 181 -22.13 -0.10 1.79
CA LEU A 181 -23.02 -0.61 2.82
C LEU A 181 -24.04 -1.52 2.14
N LEU A 182 -24.06 -2.81 2.51
CA LEU A 182 -24.84 -3.84 1.82
C LEU A 182 -26.05 -4.31 2.65
N ARG A 183 -25.88 -4.42 3.97
CA ARG A 183 -26.94 -4.80 4.91
C ARG A 183 -26.85 -4.02 6.23
N PRO A 184 -27.91 -3.32 6.68
CA PRO A 184 -27.88 -2.54 7.91
C PRO A 184 -27.85 -3.46 9.13
N ALA A 185 -27.63 -2.90 10.31
CA ALA A 185 -27.79 -3.64 11.56
C ALA A 185 -29.25 -4.08 11.71
N THR A 186 -29.51 -5.39 11.72
CA THR A 186 -30.84 -5.95 12.00
C THR A 186 -30.96 -6.49 13.43
N GLY A 187 -29.82 -6.74 14.07
CA GLY A 187 -29.72 -7.20 15.45
C GLY A 187 -29.58 -8.73 15.51
N ALA A 188 -29.98 -9.30 16.65
CA ALA A 188 -29.90 -10.75 16.91
C ALA A 188 -31.08 -11.56 16.33
N THR A 189 -32.12 -10.87 15.87
CA THR A 189 -33.40 -11.46 15.47
C THR A 189 -33.65 -11.23 13.99
N MET A 190 -34.58 -12.00 13.42
CA MET A 190 -35.11 -11.73 12.08
C MET A 190 -35.62 -10.29 11.97
N VAL A 191 -35.61 -9.77 10.74
CA VAL A 191 -36.12 -8.43 10.42
C VAL A 191 -37.59 -8.33 10.82
N ASP A 192 -37.93 -7.32 11.62
CA ASP A 192 -39.30 -6.98 12.01
C ASP A 192 -39.95 -6.20 10.85
N GLU A 193 -40.72 -6.90 10.01
CA GLU A 193 -41.38 -6.35 8.83
C GLU A 193 -42.41 -5.26 9.17
N ASP A 194 -42.96 -5.26 10.38
CA ASP A 194 -43.90 -4.23 10.83
C ASP A 194 -43.18 -2.92 11.22
N LYS A 195 -41.85 -2.96 11.42
CA LYS A 195 -41.05 -1.84 11.95
C LYS A 195 -39.80 -1.55 11.16
N LEU A 196 -39.92 -1.51 9.84
CA LEU A 196 -38.83 -1.22 8.90
C LEU A 196 -38.17 0.16 9.10
N THR A 197 -38.85 1.10 9.78
CA THR A 197 -38.30 2.43 10.11
C THR A 197 -37.09 2.38 11.03
N ARG A 198 -36.84 1.26 11.72
CA ARG A 198 -35.71 1.07 12.63
C ARG A 198 -34.40 0.70 11.93
N TYR A 199 -34.47 0.27 10.67
CA TYR A 199 -33.30 -0.18 9.91
C TYR A 199 -32.86 0.92 8.94
N PHE A 200 -31.71 1.51 9.23
CA PHE A 200 -31.07 2.55 8.42
C PHE A 200 -29.57 2.58 8.76
N TYR A 201 -28.81 3.34 7.98
CA TYR A 201 -27.42 3.66 8.28
C TYR A 201 -27.33 5.08 8.82
N ALA A 202 -26.52 5.29 9.84
CA ALA A 202 -26.11 6.61 10.28
C ALA A 202 -24.63 6.62 10.63
N ILE A 203 -23.87 7.59 10.09
CA ILE A 203 -22.42 7.73 10.27
C ILE A 203 -22.15 9.11 10.85
N SER A 204 -21.53 9.12 12.04
CA SER A 204 -21.19 10.35 12.75
C SER A 204 -19.82 10.89 12.38
N ASP A 205 -18.86 10.03 12.02
CA ASP A 205 -17.53 10.49 11.65
C ASP A 205 -16.79 9.48 10.74
N ILE A 206 -15.97 10.01 9.84
CA ILE A 206 -15.06 9.25 8.98
C ILE A 206 -13.67 9.85 9.08
N LYS A 207 -12.76 9.11 9.73
CA LYS A 207 -11.35 9.46 9.82
C LYS A 207 -10.56 8.73 8.75
N VAL A 208 -10.00 9.52 7.85
CA VAL A 208 -8.90 9.12 6.98
C VAL A 208 -7.79 10.12 7.32
N HIS A 209 -6.85 9.75 8.18
CA HIS A 209 -5.82 10.67 8.67
C HIS A 209 -4.40 10.14 8.44
N GLY A 210 -3.45 11.07 8.30
CA GLY A 210 -2.14 10.95 8.93
C GLY A 210 -2.08 11.84 10.18
N ARG A 211 -1.33 11.40 11.20
CA ARG A 211 -1.21 12.03 12.53
C ARG A 211 -1.29 13.57 12.52
N PRO A 212 -2.21 14.17 13.29
CA PRO A 212 -1.87 15.29 14.17
C PRO A 212 -1.64 14.70 15.56
N GLU A 213 -0.40 14.35 15.88
CA GLU A 213 -0.02 14.15 17.28
C GLU A 213 -0.15 15.50 17.98
N GLU A 214 -1.14 15.62 18.86
CA GLU A 214 -1.06 16.40 20.10
C GLU A 214 -0.40 17.79 19.96
N TRP A 215 -1.09 18.73 19.31
CA TRP A 215 -0.73 20.15 19.40
C TRP A 215 -1.13 20.68 20.78
N THR A 216 -0.23 20.46 21.73
CA THR A 216 -0.21 21.18 23.01
C THR A 216 -0.15 22.69 22.76
N GLU A 217 -0.89 23.40 23.59
CA GLU A 217 -1.16 24.83 23.53
C GLU A 217 0.12 25.68 23.49
N SER A 218 0.28 26.48 22.43
CA SER A 218 1.04 27.72 22.53
C SER A 218 0.33 28.83 21.75
N ARG A 219 -0.17 29.81 22.50
CA ARG A 219 -0.95 30.98 22.07
C ARG A 219 -0.11 31.96 21.23
N ASP A 220 0.37 31.59 20.05
CA ASP A 220 0.75 32.59 19.04
C ASP A 220 1.01 31.99 17.65
N MET A 221 -0.04 31.79 16.83
CA MET A 221 0.12 31.76 15.37
C MET A 221 -1.23 31.87 14.64
N ARG A 222 -1.90 33.02 14.77
CA ARG A 222 -3.10 33.33 13.98
C ARG A 222 -2.69 33.98 12.65
N ARG A 223 -2.24 33.18 11.67
CA ARG A 223 -2.37 33.51 10.23
C ARG A 223 -2.60 32.22 9.42
N LYS A 224 -3.88 31.91 9.26
CA LYS A 224 -4.47 31.18 8.12
C LYS A 224 -4.05 29.71 7.96
N ALA A 225 -4.26 28.92 9.02
CA ALA A 225 -4.79 27.58 8.81
C ALA A 225 -6.21 27.76 8.26
N THR A 226 -6.38 27.61 6.95
CA THR A 226 -7.68 27.26 6.38
C THR A 226 -8.12 25.98 7.07
N SER A 227 -9.15 26.10 7.91
CA SER A 227 -9.86 24.97 8.49
C SER A 227 -10.23 23.96 7.40
N ASP A 228 -10.13 22.67 7.74
CA ASP A 228 -10.70 21.53 7.02
C ASP A 228 -9.84 20.81 5.96
N MET A 229 -8.56 20.57 6.26
CA MET A 229 -7.81 19.47 5.65
C MET A 229 -6.80 18.89 6.65
N LYS A 230 -7.28 18.02 7.53
CA LYS A 230 -6.45 17.30 8.52
C LYS A 230 -5.52 16.34 7.76
N ILE A 231 -4.22 16.62 7.83
CA ILE A 231 -3.14 16.19 6.92
C ILE A 231 -3.31 14.75 6.43
N LEU A 232 -3.66 14.61 5.14
CA LEU A 232 -3.41 13.43 4.35
C LEU A 232 -1.97 13.50 3.83
N SER A 233 -1.17 12.44 3.99
CA SER A 233 0.18 12.41 3.41
C SER A 233 0.07 12.33 1.90
N CYS A 234 0.25 13.44 1.20
CA CYS A 234 0.29 13.43 -0.26
C CYS A 234 1.41 12.53 -0.79
N LYS A 235 1.10 11.67 -1.77
CA LYS A 235 2.14 10.98 -2.54
C LYS A 235 2.92 12.00 -3.35
N CYS A 236 4.15 12.29 -2.95
CA CYS A 236 5.06 13.18 -3.69
C CYS A 236 6.35 12.48 -4.13
N ASN A 237 6.36 11.13 -4.12
CA ASN A 237 7.51 10.31 -4.51
C ASN A 237 8.83 10.70 -3.81
N LEU A 238 8.74 11.19 -2.56
CA LEU A 238 9.88 11.71 -1.78
C LEU A 238 10.62 12.89 -2.44
N HIS A 239 9.90 13.73 -3.20
CA HIS A 239 10.41 14.96 -3.81
C HIS A 239 9.67 16.23 -3.40
N ALA A 240 8.83 16.18 -2.36
CA ALA A 240 8.25 17.37 -1.74
C ALA A 240 7.99 17.09 -0.25
N ASN A 241 8.10 18.12 0.59
CA ASN A 241 7.74 18.07 2.00
C ASN A 241 6.35 18.67 2.28
N SER A 242 5.79 19.39 1.31
CA SER A 242 4.53 20.11 1.41
C SER A 242 3.62 19.83 0.23
N CYS A 243 2.34 19.98 0.50
CA CYS A 243 1.27 19.85 -0.46
C CYS A 243 0.39 21.09 -0.35
N VAL A 244 0.17 21.77 -1.47
CA VAL A 244 -0.62 23.01 -1.51
C VAL A 244 -1.94 22.75 -2.21
N PHE A 245 -2.99 23.36 -1.66
CA PHE A 245 -4.30 23.38 -2.29
C PHE A 245 -4.41 24.66 -3.12
N ASP A 246 -4.25 24.54 -4.44
CA ASP A 246 -4.39 25.64 -5.40
C ASP A 246 -5.49 25.32 -6.41
N LYS A 247 -6.38 26.29 -6.67
CA LYS A 247 -7.48 26.17 -7.66
C LYS A 247 -8.27 24.85 -7.55
N GLU A 248 -8.70 24.54 -6.33
CA GLU A 248 -9.46 23.32 -6.01
C GLU A 248 -8.71 22.00 -6.28
N LYS A 249 -7.38 22.05 -6.39
CA LYS A 249 -6.54 20.87 -6.58
C LYS A 249 -5.42 20.84 -5.54
N LEU A 250 -5.34 19.72 -4.84
CA LEU A 250 -4.21 19.42 -3.98
C LEU A 250 -3.04 18.95 -4.85
N GLY A 251 -1.85 19.53 -4.69
CA GLY A 251 -0.66 19.18 -5.46
C GLY A 251 0.62 19.34 -4.67
N CYS A 252 1.64 18.54 -5.00
CA CYS A 252 2.94 18.62 -4.34
C CYS A 252 3.73 19.86 -4.79
N GLU A 253 4.42 20.53 -3.86
CA GLU A 253 5.41 21.56 -4.19
C GLU A 253 6.74 20.89 -4.57
N CYS A 254 6.82 20.43 -5.82
CA CYS A 254 7.91 19.57 -6.26
C CYS A 254 9.30 20.22 -6.23
N GLU A 255 10.21 19.58 -5.51
CA GLU A 255 11.65 19.84 -5.46
C GLU A 255 12.44 18.88 -6.37
N HIS A 256 13.75 18.78 -6.19
CA HIS A 256 14.62 17.81 -6.87
C HIS A 256 14.52 17.81 -8.40
N ASN A 257 14.20 18.98 -8.98
CA ASN A 257 13.96 19.18 -10.42
C ASN A 257 12.85 18.31 -11.03
N THR A 258 11.88 17.93 -10.20
CA THR A 258 10.70 17.15 -10.60
C THR A 258 9.48 18.05 -10.85
N THR A 259 8.44 17.51 -11.46
CA THR A 259 7.18 18.21 -11.75
C THR A 259 6.02 17.21 -11.90
N GLY A 260 4.80 17.72 -12.05
CA GLY A 260 3.56 16.93 -12.04
C GLY A 260 2.92 16.87 -10.65
N PRO A 261 1.68 16.36 -10.55
CA PRO A 261 0.90 16.38 -9.30
C PRO A 261 1.56 15.61 -8.15
N ASP A 262 2.25 14.51 -8.48
CA ASP A 262 2.93 13.62 -7.51
C ASP A 262 4.46 13.67 -7.65
N CYS A 263 5.00 14.66 -8.36
CA CYS A 263 6.45 14.74 -8.67
C CYS A 263 7.00 13.53 -9.44
N GLY A 264 6.14 12.86 -10.21
CA GLY A 264 6.42 11.61 -10.93
C GLY A 264 7.19 11.74 -12.25
N ARG A 265 7.80 12.90 -12.54
CA ARG A 265 8.59 13.12 -13.77
C ARG A 265 9.60 14.26 -13.59
N CYS A 266 10.67 14.22 -14.37
CA CYS A 266 11.65 15.31 -14.44
C CYS A 266 11.13 16.53 -15.21
N LYS A 267 11.58 17.73 -14.82
CA LYS A 267 11.40 18.96 -15.61
C LYS A 267 12.10 18.82 -16.97
N LYS A 268 11.61 19.53 -18.00
CA LYS A 268 12.09 19.42 -19.41
C LYS A 268 13.61 19.56 -19.58
N SER A 269 14.26 20.42 -18.78
CA SER A 269 15.72 20.64 -18.86
C SER A 269 16.55 19.70 -17.99
N TYR A 270 15.91 18.76 -17.27
CA TYR A 270 16.52 17.88 -16.27
C TYR A 270 16.26 16.39 -16.56
N GLN A 271 16.26 16.02 -17.83
CA GLN A 271 16.02 14.65 -18.32
C GLN A 271 17.33 13.96 -18.73
N GLY A 272 18.49 14.37 -18.16
CA GLY A 272 19.78 13.72 -18.45
C GLY A 272 19.87 12.27 -17.96
N ARG A 273 18.94 11.85 -17.09
CA ARG A 273 18.68 10.45 -16.73
C ARG A 273 17.18 10.19 -16.61
N ALA A 274 16.80 8.92 -16.64
CA ALA A 274 15.42 8.50 -16.37
C ALA A 274 14.99 8.94 -14.96
N TRP A 275 13.71 9.28 -14.81
CA TRP A 275 13.13 9.62 -13.52
C TRP A 275 13.10 8.38 -12.61
N SER A 276 13.30 8.60 -11.31
CA SER A 276 13.16 7.61 -10.25
C SER A 276 12.72 8.32 -8.99
N SER A 277 11.80 7.74 -8.21
CA SER A 277 11.39 8.28 -6.92
C SER A 277 12.57 8.38 -5.96
N GLY A 278 12.48 9.22 -4.94
CA GLY A 278 13.38 9.13 -3.80
C GLY A 278 13.22 7.79 -3.07
N SER A 279 14.17 7.51 -2.18
CA SER A 279 14.18 6.34 -1.30
C SER A 279 14.52 6.77 0.12
N TYR A 280 13.92 6.11 1.11
CA TYR A 280 14.25 6.27 2.52
C TYR A 280 15.66 5.76 2.88
N LEU A 281 16.28 4.95 2.01
CA LEU A 281 17.62 4.38 2.21
C LEU A 281 18.73 5.23 1.55
N PRO A 282 19.91 5.35 2.18
CA PRO A 282 20.26 4.86 3.51
C PRO A 282 19.74 5.77 4.64
N ILE A 283 19.31 5.17 5.74
CA ILE A 283 18.83 5.88 6.92
C ILE A 283 20.01 6.63 7.59
N PRO A 284 19.84 7.88 8.07
CA PRO A 284 18.57 8.60 8.22
C PRO A 284 18.22 9.55 7.07
N LYS A 285 19.12 9.78 6.10
CA LYS A 285 18.95 10.84 5.10
C LYS A 285 18.20 10.41 3.84
N GLY A 286 18.22 9.12 3.54
CA GLY A 286 17.69 8.58 2.28
C GLY A 286 18.49 9.01 1.05
N THR A 287 17.92 8.74 -0.11
CA THR A 287 18.42 9.19 -1.42
C THR A 287 17.32 9.92 -2.18
N ALA A 288 17.61 11.17 -2.57
CA ALA A 288 16.63 12.02 -3.24
C ALA A 288 16.44 11.71 -4.73
N ASN A 289 17.34 10.92 -5.33
CA ASN A 289 17.29 10.53 -6.75
C ASN A 289 16.99 11.69 -7.72
N ILE A 290 17.65 12.83 -7.50
CA ILE A 290 17.42 14.12 -8.16
C ILE A 290 17.53 14.03 -9.69
N CYS A 291 16.61 14.68 -10.42
CA CYS A 291 16.69 14.79 -11.87
C CYS A 291 17.90 15.66 -12.30
N ILE A 292 18.72 15.16 -13.23
CA ILE A 292 19.97 15.82 -13.67
C ILE A 292 19.76 16.60 -14.96
N PRO A 293 20.44 17.75 -15.16
CA PRO A 293 20.34 18.54 -16.38
C PRO A 293 20.53 17.69 -17.65
N ASN A 294 19.83 18.05 -18.72
CA ASN A 294 20.16 17.55 -20.05
C ASN A 294 21.62 17.91 -20.33
N ASN A 295 22.40 16.99 -20.90
CA ASN A 295 23.76 17.32 -21.34
C ASN A 295 23.70 18.45 -22.37
N ILE A 296 23.93 19.68 -21.92
CA ILE A 296 24.26 20.82 -22.76
C ILE A 296 25.76 21.06 -22.52
N GLY A 297 26.58 20.16 -23.05
CA GLY A 297 28.02 20.36 -23.13
C GLY A 297 28.37 20.92 -24.52
N PRO A 298 29.16 21.99 -24.63
CA PRO A 298 29.73 22.39 -25.91
C PRO A 298 30.65 21.28 -26.40
N VAL A 299 30.61 20.97 -27.69
CA VAL A 299 31.57 20.07 -28.32
C VAL A 299 32.93 20.77 -28.32
N ILE A 300 33.69 20.65 -27.23
CA ILE A 300 35.13 20.86 -27.27
C ILE A 300 35.72 19.49 -27.57
N ALA A 301 35.96 19.26 -28.86
CA ALA A 301 36.73 18.12 -29.30
C ALA A 301 38.15 18.21 -28.70
N PRO A 302 38.69 17.12 -28.12
CA PRO A 302 40.11 17.09 -27.82
C PRO A 302 40.87 17.08 -29.15
N GLN A 303 41.75 18.06 -29.36
CA GLN A 303 42.75 18.00 -30.42
C GLN A 303 43.71 16.86 -30.10
N VAL A 304 43.43 15.68 -30.64
CA VAL A 304 44.40 14.60 -30.77
C VAL A 304 45.02 14.73 -32.15
N ALA A 305 46.34 14.84 -32.18
CA ALA A 305 47.16 14.98 -33.38
C ALA A 305 46.84 13.88 -34.41
N LEU A 306 46.65 14.33 -35.66
CA LEU A 306 46.51 13.48 -36.83
C LEU A 306 47.76 12.61 -37.03
N SER A 307 47.57 11.30 -37.16
CA SER A 307 48.38 10.48 -38.06
C SER A 307 47.46 9.66 -38.96
N THR A 308 47.53 9.98 -40.26
CA THR A 308 47.37 9.16 -41.49
C THR A 308 46.93 7.69 -41.29
N ALA A 309 45.97 7.07 -42.00
CA ALA A 309 45.45 7.17 -43.38
C ALA A 309 44.14 6.28 -43.49
N PRO A 310 43.48 6.02 -44.66
CA PRO A 310 42.03 6.28 -44.82
C PRO A 310 41.09 5.07 -45.10
N SER A 311 39.79 5.41 -45.17
CA SER A 311 38.63 4.74 -45.84
C SER A 311 37.96 3.54 -45.12
N VAL A 312 36.81 3.72 -44.45
CA VAL A 312 35.41 3.70 -44.96
C VAL A 312 34.86 2.27 -45.21
N HIS A 313 34.05 1.76 -44.26
CA HIS A 313 32.61 1.46 -44.45
C HIS A 313 31.93 0.83 -43.20
N VAL A 314 30.95 1.56 -42.68
CA VAL A 314 29.59 1.14 -42.25
C VAL A 314 29.44 -0.10 -41.34
N ALA A 315 28.98 0.12 -40.10
CA ALA A 315 28.17 -0.86 -39.37
C ALA A 315 27.09 -0.18 -38.50
N ASN A 316 25.94 0.00 -39.15
CA ASN A 316 24.56 -0.15 -38.66
C ASN A 316 24.27 -0.19 -37.14
N SER A 317 23.38 0.73 -36.75
CA SER A 317 22.25 0.57 -35.82
C SER A 317 22.26 -0.65 -34.89
N LYS A 318 22.47 -0.42 -33.58
CA LYS A 318 22.03 -1.37 -32.55
C LYS A 318 21.15 -0.68 -31.51
N ARG A 319 19.85 -0.82 -31.77
CA ARG A 319 18.74 -1.10 -30.84
C ARG A 319 19.19 -1.26 -29.38
N ALA A 320 18.54 -0.51 -28.50
CA ALA A 320 18.69 -0.56 -27.06
C ALA A 320 18.72 -2.00 -26.53
N ARG A 321 19.85 -2.38 -25.90
CA ARG A 321 20.02 -3.66 -25.19
C ARG A 321 19.48 -3.49 -23.76
N VAL A 322 18.17 -3.59 -23.60
CA VAL A 322 17.44 -3.52 -22.33
C VAL A 322 16.79 -4.88 -22.10
N CYS A 323 16.87 -5.43 -20.88
CA CYS A 323 16.46 -6.81 -20.57
C CYS A 323 15.29 -6.95 -19.58
N ASP A 324 14.65 -5.84 -19.20
CA ASP A 324 13.38 -5.80 -18.44
C ASP A 324 12.68 -4.43 -18.64
N ASN A 325 11.40 -4.34 -18.28
CA ASN A 325 10.56 -3.14 -18.28
C ASN A 325 11.11 -2.00 -17.38
N GLU A 326 12.09 -2.29 -16.52
CA GLU A 326 12.81 -1.32 -15.69
C GLU A 326 14.14 -0.80 -16.30
N LEU A 327 14.37 -1.00 -17.62
CA LEU A 327 15.55 -0.50 -18.35
C LEU A 327 16.92 -1.08 -17.92
N LEU A 328 16.95 -2.17 -17.15
CA LEU A 328 18.19 -2.80 -16.69
C LEU A 328 18.92 -3.57 -17.81
N ARG A 329 20.25 -3.41 -17.90
CA ARG A 329 21.11 -4.04 -18.91
C ARG A 329 21.91 -5.18 -18.29
N CYS A 330 22.09 -6.27 -19.03
CA CYS A 330 23.02 -7.33 -18.63
C CYS A 330 24.45 -6.76 -18.50
N GLN A 331 25.11 -7.06 -17.40
CA GLN A 331 26.47 -6.62 -17.06
C GLN A 331 27.51 -7.65 -17.54
N ASN A 332 28.79 -7.30 -17.44
CA ASN A 332 29.92 -8.22 -17.64
C ASN A 332 29.85 -9.06 -18.93
N GLY A 333 29.42 -8.45 -20.04
CA GLY A 333 29.33 -9.11 -21.34
C GLY A 333 28.10 -10.03 -21.53
N GLY A 334 27.16 -10.06 -20.59
CA GLY A 334 25.91 -10.81 -20.71
C GLY A 334 25.05 -10.39 -21.91
N VAL A 335 24.41 -11.37 -22.54
CA VAL A 335 23.53 -11.16 -23.69
C VAL A 335 22.08 -11.35 -23.25
N CYS A 336 21.24 -10.35 -23.52
CA CYS A 336 19.82 -10.45 -23.22
C CYS A 336 19.14 -11.43 -24.19
N VAL A 337 18.47 -12.45 -23.66
CA VAL A 337 17.71 -13.42 -24.42
C VAL A 337 16.23 -13.12 -24.24
N ASN A 338 15.53 -12.90 -25.36
CA ASN A 338 14.08 -12.64 -25.42
C ASN A 338 13.56 -11.47 -24.57
N ASN A 339 14.41 -10.51 -24.17
CA ASN A 339 14.03 -9.37 -23.29
C ASN A 339 13.47 -9.77 -21.91
N VAL A 340 13.80 -10.98 -21.41
CA VAL A 340 13.31 -11.47 -20.10
C VAL A 340 14.45 -11.93 -19.19
N ARG A 341 15.60 -12.37 -19.75
CA ARG A 341 16.70 -12.94 -18.97
C ARG A 341 18.06 -12.65 -19.61
N CYS A 342 19.06 -12.41 -18.77
CA CYS A 342 20.46 -12.33 -19.19
C CYS A 342 21.10 -13.73 -19.27
N SER A 343 21.74 -14.01 -20.41
CA SER A 343 22.65 -15.15 -20.58
C SER A 343 24.07 -14.69 -20.25
N CYS A 344 24.65 -15.24 -19.18
CA CYS A 344 25.95 -14.82 -18.66
C CYS A 344 27.11 -15.63 -19.25
N PRO A 345 28.28 -15.00 -19.50
CA PRO A 345 29.52 -15.72 -19.79
C PRO A 345 29.92 -16.66 -18.65
N SER A 346 30.80 -17.62 -18.93
CA SER A 346 31.23 -18.69 -18.00
C SER A 346 31.76 -18.20 -16.66
N ASP A 347 32.28 -16.98 -16.62
CA ASP A 347 32.95 -16.43 -15.45
C ASP A 347 32.02 -15.59 -14.57
N TYR A 348 30.76 -15.43 -14.98
CA TYR A 348 29.77 -14.60 -14.29
C TYR A 348 28.45 -15.35 -14.05
N SER A 349 27.73 -14.91 -13.01
CA SER A 349 26.43 -15.43 -12.58
C SER A 349 25.58 -14.30 -11.98
N GLY A 350 24.35 -14.61 -11.59
CA GLY A 350 23.38 -13.61 -11.15
C GLY A 350 22.36 -13.26 -12.24
N LEU A 351 21.32 -12.51 -11.86
CA LEU A 351 20.17 -12.19 -12.72
C LEU A 351 20.56 -11.29 -13.90
N LEU A 352 21.56 -10.43 -13.71
CA LEU A 352 22.12 -9.51 -14.70
C LEU A 352 23.60 -9.80 -14.98
N CYS A 353 24.12 -10.98 -14.60
CA CYS A 353 25.54 -11.34 -14.69
C CYS A 353 26.45 -10.48 -13.81
N GLU A 354 25.92 -10.00 -12.68
CA GLU A 354 26.56 -9.06 -11.78
C GLU A 354 27.61 -9.69 -10.85
N LYS A 355 27.62 -11.02 -10.70
CA LYS A 355 28.54 -11.73 -9.79
C LYS A 355 29.60 -12.49 -10.57
N SER A 356 30.87 -12.39 -10.16
CA SER A 356 31.89 -13.32 -10.65
C SER A 356 31.65 -14.71 -10.07
N ARG A 357 31.89 -15.77 -10.85
CA ARG A 357 31.72 -17.16 -10.38
C ARG A 357 32.86 -17.64 -9.46
N CYS A 358 33.94 -16.88 -9.33
CA CYS A 358 35.08 -17.21 -8.46
C CYS A 358 34.89 -16.80 -6.98
N GLU A 359 33.70 -16.35 -6.54
CA GLU A 359 33.46 -15.81 -5.19
C GLU A 359 32.52 -16.67 -4.31
N ALA A 360 32.70 -17.99 -4.33
CA ALA A 360 32.15 -18.90 -3.32
C ALA A 360 33.25 -19.85 -2.79
N GLU A 361 33.79 -19.48 -1.63
CA GLU A 361 34.58 -20.24 -0.64
C GLU A 361 35.79 -21.11 -1.05
N LEU A 362 36.93 -20.84 -0.40
CA LEU A 362 38.07 -21.73 -0.10
C LEU A 362 38.54 -22.67 -1.24
N GLY A 363 39.13 -22.10 -2.29
CA GLY A 363 39.92 -22.85 -3.28
C GLY A 363 40.03 -22.12 -4.61
N GLY A 364 41.22 -21.60 -4.92
CA GLY A 364 41.46 -20.78 -6.11
C GLY A 364 41.15 -21.47 -7.44
N CYS A 365 40.69 -20.67 -8.40
CA CYS A 365 40.30 -21.07 -9.75
C CYS A 365 41.49 -21.76 -10.48
N GLN A 366 41.40 -23.07 -10.74
CA GLN A 366 42.37 -23.84 -11.53
C GLN A 366 42.01 -23.79 -13.02
N GLY A 367 43.04 -23.59 -13.86
CA GLY A 367 42.96 -23.46 -15.32
C GLY A 367 42.64 -24.77 -16.06
N PRO A 368 42.49 -24.70 -17.40
CA PRO A 368 41.84 -25.72 -18.19
C PRO A 368 42.84 -26.76 -18.67
N ASP A 369 42.89 -27.91 -18.01
CA ASP A 369 43.29 -29.19 -18.62
C ASP A 369 43.04 -30.30 -17.61
N SER A 370 42.08 -31.18 -17.92
CA SER A 370 42.07 -32.63 -17.63
C SER A 370 40.62 -33.14 -17.62
N GLY A 371 40.21 -33.73 -18.73
CA GLY A 371 39.10 -34.67 -18.72
C GLY A 371 39.54 -36.01 -18.15
N ALA A 372 38.69 -36.65 -17.35
CA ALA A 372 38.57 -38.10 -17.25
C ALA A 372 37.31 -38.45 -16.43
N ALA A 373 36.55 -39.43 -16.92
CA ALA A 373 35.40 -40.02 -16.25
C ALA A 373 35.79 -41.26 -15.43
N LEU A 374 34.89 -41.64 -14.50
CA LEU A 374 34.68 -42.93 -13.78
C LEU A 374 35.40 -43.12 -12.42
N PRO A 375 34.92 -43.98 -11.48
CA PRO A 375 33.58 -44.58 -11.21
C PRO A 375 33.12 -44.47 -9.71
N PRO A 376 31.93 -44.98 -9.26
CA PRO A 376 31.54 -45.07 -7.84
C PRO A 376 31.93 -46.44 -7.24
N PRO A 377 32.27 -46.61 -5.93
CA PRO A 377 31.31 -46.91 -4.82
C PRO A 377 31.93 -46.61 -3.39
N PRO A 378 31.55 -47.20 -2.22
CA PRO A 378 30.40 -48.06 -1.84
C PRO A 378 29.60 -47.66 -0.57
N LEU A 379 28.45 -48.34 -0.43
CA LEU A 379 27.59 -48.43 0.76
C LEU A 379 28.37 -48.78 2.03
N ARG A 380 28.44 -47.84 2.99
CA ARG A 380 28.45 -48.13 4.44
C ARG A 380 28.09 -46.86 5.21
N LEU A 381 26.79 -46.56 5.37
CA LEU A 381 26.32 -45.72 6.48
C LEU A 381 24.79 -45.80 6.70
N LEU A 382 24.16 -46.95 6.41
CA LEU A 382 22.70 -47.12 6.55
C LEU A 382 22.31 -48.09 7.69
N LEU A 383 22.94 -47.99 8.85
CA LEU A 383 22.64 -48.86 10.00
C LEU A 383 22.99 -48.19 11.34
N LEU A 384 22.37 -47.04 11.65
CA LEU A 384 22.50 -46.42 12.98
C LEU A 384 21.26 -45.64 13.45
N LEU A 385 20.07 -45.84 12.85
CA LEU A 385 18.83 -45.12 13.26
C LEU A 385 17.61 -46.05 13.42
N LEU A 386 17.80 -47.25 13.96
CA LEU A 386 16.71 -48.11 14.43
C LEU A 386 17.11 -48.75 15.76
N GLY A 387 16.80 -48.08 16.87
CA GLY A 387 17.06 -48.67 18.19
C GLY A 387 16.93 -47.73 19.38
N SER A 388 15.73 -47.17 19.63
CA SER A 388 15.36 -46.65 20.96
C SER A 388 13.91 -46.14 21.02
N ALA A 389 12.93 -47.04 20.98
CA ALA A 389 11.57 -46.75 21.47
C ALA A 389 10.76 -48.03 21.73
N LEU A 390 11.21 -48.87 22.68
CA LEU A 390 10.39 -49.91 23.31
C LEU A 390 10.83 -50.01 24.78
N LEU A 391 9.84 -50.09 25.69
CA LEU A 391 9.87 -50.06 27.18
C LEU A 391 9.48 -48.68 27.74
N GLY A 392 8.36 -48.47 28.42
CA GLY A 392 7.35 -49.40 28.93
C GLY A 392 6.13 -48.63 29.43
N GLY A 393 4.99 -49.33 29.52
CA GLY A 393 3.73 -48.78 30.02
C GLY A 393 3.43 -49.09 31.49
N ALA A 394 2.28 -48.54 31.92
CA ALA A 394 1.40 -48.91 33.02
C ALA A 394 1.81 -48.57 34.47
N SER A 395 1.05 -47.69 35.14
CA SER A 395 -0.08 -48.06 36.04
C SER A 395 -0.50 -46.94 37.02
N ALA A 396 -1.82 -46.80 37.15
CA ALA A 396 -2.65 -46.44 38.30
C ALA A 396 -2.07 -45.64 39.49
N LEU A 397 -2.64 -44.45 39.76
CA LEU A 397 -3.68 -44.18 40.79
C LEU A 397 -4.12 -42.71 40.72
#